data_AF-A0A352N5N2-F1
#
_entry.id   AF-A0A352N5N2-F1
#
_cell.length_a   1.000
_cell.length_b   1.000
_cell.length_c   1.000
_cell.angle_alpha   90.00
_cell.angle_beta   90.00
_cell.angle_gamma   90.00
#
_symmetry.space_group_name_H-M   'P 1'
#
loop_
_entity.id
_entity.type
_entity.pdbx_description
1 polymer ?
#
loop_
_entity_poly.entity_id
_entity_poly.type
_entity_poly.pdbx_seq_one_letter_code
_entity_poly.pdbx_strand_id
1 'polypeptide(L)' 'MKSNKIKNWHKEVWDYTIGGYQVLKKWLSYREKKLLGHGLIIDEVRYVTEMSRRIYSLVQLESNLDANYRKVVKETY' A
#
# COMPACT_ATOMS: atom_id res chain seq x y z
N MET A 1 -2.41 6.60 28.68
CA MET A 1 -1.60 6.30 27.46
C MET A 1 -2.36 6.81 26.24
N LYS A 2 -1.88 7.87 25.59
CA LYS A 2 -2.53 8.44 24.39
C LYS A 2 -2.22 7.51 23.20
N SER A 3 -3.22 6.78 22.72
CA SER A 3 -3.09 5.93 21.54
C SER A 3 -2.80 6.81 20.31
N ASN A 4 -1.61 6.63 19.74
CA ASN A 4 -1.07 7.45 18.66
C ASN A 4 -1.80 7.16 17.35
N LYS A 5 -2.48 8.19 16.83
CA LYS A 5 -2.76 8.50 15.42
C LYS A 5 -2.52 7.37 14.39
N ILE A 6 -3.56 6.59 14.11
CA ILE A 6 -3.80 6.08 12.75
C ILE A 6 -5.09 6.77 12.27
N LYS A 7 -4.99 8.04 11.89
CA LYS A 7 -6.10 8.78 11.31
C LYS A 7 -5.58 9.39 10.01
N ASN A 8 -6.20 8.96 8.90
CA ASN A 8 -6.02 9.38 7.50
C ASN A 8 -5.10 8.48 6.66
N TRP A 9 -5.60 7.29 6.28
CA TRP A 9 -5.10 6.63 5.07
C TRP A 9 -5.75 7.28 3.84
N HIS A 10 -4.94 7.59 2.83
CA HIS A 10 -5.45 8.08 1.54
C HIS A 10 -6.27 6.97 0.88
N LYS A 11 -7.45 7.30 0.35
CA LYS A 11 -8.35 6.35 -0.32
C LYS A 11 -7.63 5.57 -1.42
N GLU A 12 -6.81 6.25 -2.21
CA GLU A 12 -5.98 5.68 -3.28
C GLU A 12 -5.05 4.56 -2.79
N VAL A 13 -4.48 4.72 -1.59
CA VAL A 13 -3.58 3.73 -0.98
C VAL A 13 -4.35 2.51 -0.49
N TRP A 14 -5.55 2.71 0.06
CA TRP A 14 -6.42 1.61 0.49
C TRP A 14 -6.99 0.82 -0.69
N ASP A 15 -7.31 1.52 -1.79
CA ASP A 15 -7.88 0.94 -3.00
C ASP A 15 -6.83 0.40 -3.98
N TYR A 16 -5.54 0.60 -3.70
CA TYR A 16 -4.46 0.08 -4.52
C TYR A 16 -4.52 -1.46 -4.61
N THR A 17 -4.56 -1.97 -5.84
CA THR A 17 -4.67 -3.41 -6.11
C THR A 17 -3.53 -3.94 -6.96
N ILE A 18 -3.17 -5.20 -6.71
CA ILE A 18 -2.31 -6.01 -7.59
C ILE A 18 -3.05 -7.32 -7.87
N GLY A 19 -3.23 -7.65 -9.14
CA GLY A 19 -3.96 -8.86 -9.56
C GLY A 19 -5.42 -8.89 -9.06
N GLY A 20 -6.06 -7.72 -8.92
CA GLY A 20 -7.43 -7.58 -8.43
C GLY A 20 -7.59 -7.61 -6.90
N TYR A 21 -6.52 -7.76 -6.13
CA TYR A 21 -6.58 -7.78 -4.67
C TYR A 21 -6.06 -6.47 -4.07
N GLN A 22 -6.82 -5.90 -3.12
CA GLN A 22 -6.38 -4.77 -2.30
C GLN A 22 -5.20 -5.20 -1.42
N VAL A 23 -4.03 -4.58 -1.67
CA VAL A 23 -2.75 -5.01 -1.07
C VAL A 23 -2.78 -4.86 0.45
N LEU A 24 -3.17 -3.69 0.96
CA LEU A 24 -3.21 -3.43 2.40
C LEU A 24 -4.22 -4.34 3.11
N LYS A 25 -5.41 -4.50 2.53
CA LYS A 25 -6.47 -5.34 3.09
C LYS A 25 -6.01 -6.79 3.22
N LYS A 26 -5.38 -7.35 2.18
CA LYS A 26 -4.85 -8.71 2.19
C LYS A 26 -3.68 -8.88 3.17
N TRP A 27 -2.80 -7.88 3.28
CA TRP A 27 -1.70 -7.91 4.23
C TRP A 27 -2.20 -7.91 5.69
N LEU A 28 -3.22 -7.09 5.98
CA LEU A 28 -3.87 -7.01 7.29
C LEU A 28 -4.69 -8.27 7.61
N SER A 29 -5.37 -8.86 6.62
CA SER A 29 -6.21 -10.06 6.85
C SER A 29 -5.39 -11.23 7.36
N TYR A 30 -4.13 -11.38 6.94
CA TYR A 30 -3.24 -12.42 7.45
C TYR A 30 -2.71 -12.16 8.87
N ARG A 31 -3.00 -10.98 9.44
CA ARG A 31 -2.55 -10.54 10.77
C ARG A 31 -3.70 -10.27 11.73
N GLU A 32 -4.87 -10.78 11.41
CA GLU A 32 -5.98 -10.74 12.34
C GLU A 32 -5.65 -11.54 13.59
N LYS A 33 -6.05 -11.01 14.75
CA LYS A 33 -5.82 -11.66 16.05
C LYS A 33 -6.35 -13.08 16.12
N LYS A 34 -7.44 -13.38 15.40
CA LYS A 34 -8.02 -14.73 15.32
C LYS A 34 -7.08 -15.73 14.63
N LEU A 35 -6.20 -15.28 13.75
CA LEU A 35 -5.25 -16.12 13.01
C LEU A 35 -3.90 -16.22 13.73
N LEU A 36 -3.39 -15.12 14.27
CA LEU A 36 -2.05 -15.07 14.88
C LEU A 36 -2.04 -15.18 16.41
N GLY A 37 -3.19 -15.13 17.07
CA GLY A 37 -3.29 -15.13 18.54
C GLY A 37 -2.90 -13.80 19.21
N HIS A 38 -2.31 -12.86 18.47
CA HIS A 38 -1.95 -11.53 18.94
C HIS A 38 -2.46 -10.43 18.00
N GLY A 39 -2.59 -9.21 18.52
CA GLY A 39 -2.81 -8.03 17.66
C GLY A 39 -1.53 -7.61 16.95
N LEU A 40 -1.62 -6.60 16.08
CA LEU A 40 -0.44 -6.07 15.39
C LEU A 40 0.62 -5.60 16.41
N ILE A 41 1.85 -6.08 16.25
CA ILE A 41 2.99 -5.60 17.04
C ILE A 41 3.54 -4.29 16.44
N ILE A 42 4.35 -3.56 17.22
CA ILE A 42 4.88 -2.25 16.82
C ILE A 42 5.65 -2.34 15.50
N ASP A 43 6.41 -3.41 15.28
CA ASP A 43 7.17 -3.63 14.04
C ASP A 43 6.26 -3.81 12.82
N GLU A 44 5.13 -4.48 12.99
CA GLU A 44 4.13 -4.66 11.94
C GLU A 44 3.40 -3.35 11.63
N VAL A 45 3.08 -2.56 12.65
CA VAL A 45 2.49 -1.22 12.47
C VAL A 45 3.47 -0.30 11.73
N ARG A 46 4.76 -0.35 12.07
CA ARG A 46 5.79 0.40 11.35
C ARG A 46 5.90 -0.06 9.90
N TYR A 47 5.94 -1.37 9.67
CA TYR A 47 6.02 -1.93 8.33
C TYR A 47 4.83 -1.52 7.44
N VAL A 48 3.59 -1.66 7.92
CA VAL A 48 2.41 -1.27 7.12
C VAL A 48 2.37 0.23 6.87
N THR A 49 2.86 1.04 7.80
CA THR A 49 2.98 2.50 7.61
C THR A 49 3.99 2.85 6.51
N GLU A 50 5.15 2.20 6.49
CA GLU A 50 6.15 2.37 5.44
C GLU A 50 5.64 1.87 4.08
N MET A 51 4.97 0.72 4.05
CA MET A 51 4.35 0.18 2.85
C MET A 51 3.29 1.14 2.29
N SER A 52 2.42 1.69 3.12
CA SER A 52 1.43 2.70 2.71
C SER A 52 2.08 3.93 2.09
N ARG A 53 3.20 4.42 2.64
CA ARG A 53 3.95 5.55 2.07
C ARG A 53 4.53 5.21 0.69
N ARG A 54 5.10 4.02 0.52
CA ARG A 54 5.63 3.56 -0.78
C ARG A 54 4.53 3.45 -1.83
N ILE A 55 3.38 2.87 -1.47
CA ILE A 55 2.21 2.78 -2.36
C ILE A 55 1.74 4.18 -2.75
N TYR A 56 1.66 5.11 -1.79
CA TYR A 56 1.30 6.50 -2.10
C TYR A 56 2.26 7.12 -3.12
N SER A 57 3.58 6.98 -2.92
CA SER A 57 4.56 7.47 -3.89
C SER A 57 4.41 6.83 -5.27
N LEU A 58 4.11 5.53 -5.35
CA LEU A 58 3.87 4.85 -6.63
C LEU A 58 2.63 5.39 -7.35
N VAL A 59 1.53 5.58 -6.62
CA VAL A 59 0.29 6.16 -7.18
C VAL A 59 0.55 7.57 -7.71
N GLN A 60 1.30 8.40 -6.98
CA GLN A 60 1.64 9.76 -7.44
C GLN A 60 2.54 9.77 -8.68
N LEU A 61 3.33 8.71 -8.90
CA LEU A 61 4.21 8.57 -10.06
C LEU A 61 3.54 7.87 -11.25
N GLU A 62 2.34 7.30 -11.08
CA GLU A 62 1.68 6.44 -12.06
C GLU A 62 1.58 7.08 -13.44
N SER A 63 1.04 8.30 -13.54
CA SER A 63 0.85 9.00 -14.81
C SER A 63 2.17 9.26 -15.56
N ASN A 64 3.24 9.57 -14.83
CA ASN A 64 4.57 9.81 -15.39
C ASN A 64 5.23 8.51 -15.84
N LEU A 65 5.10 7.43 -15.07
CA LEU A 65 5.60 6.11 -15.42
C LEU A 65 4.90 5.57 -16.67
N ASP A 66 3.59 5.75 -16.75
CA ASP A 66 2.76 5.40 -17.89
C ASP A 66 3.15 6.16 -19.17
N ALA A 67 3.36 7.48 -19.05
CA ALA A 67 3.81 8.31 -20.16
C ALA A 67 5.20 7.87 -20.65
N ASN A 68 6.11 7.58 -19.72
CA ASN A 68 7.44 7.07 -20.05
C ASN A 68 7.36 5.72 -20.79
N TYR A 69 6.58 4.78 -20.27
CA TYR A 69 6.37 3.47 -20.90
C TYR A 69 5.85 3.60 -22.34
N ARG A 70 4.81 4.42 -22.56
CA ARG A 70 4.25 4.64 -23.90
C ARG A 70 5.27 5.27 -24.86
N LYS A 71 6.10 6.19 -24.38
CA LYS A 71 7.15 6.82 -25.18
C LYS A 71 8.18 5.78 -25.64
N VAL A 72 8.71 4.97 -24.72
CA VAL A 72 9.70 3.94 -25.03
C VAL A 72 9.14 2.89 -25.99
N VAL A 73 7.89 2.45 -25.78
CA VAL A 73 7.23 1.48 -26.67
C VAL A 73 7.10 2.03 -28.09
N LYS A 74 6.69 3.30 -28.25
CA LYS A 74 6.57 3.96 -29.57
C LYS A 74 7.92 4.16 -30.27
N GLU A 75 9.00 4.35 -29.52
CA GLU A 75 10.35 4.49 -30.09
C GLU A 75 10.95 3.15 -30.52
N THR A 76 10.43 2.03 -30.01
CA THR A 76 10.99 0.68 -30.23
C THR A 76 10.30 -0.08 -31.37
N TYR A 77 9.04 0.22 -31.70
CA TYR A 77 8.24 -0.43 -32.73
C TYR A 77 7.57 0.59 -33.64
#